data_AF-A0A2B2LZC3-F1
#
_entry.id   AF-A0A2B2LZC3-F1
#
_cell.length_a   1.000
_cell.length_b   1.000
_cell.length_c   1.000
_cell.angle_alpha   90.00
_cell.angle_beta   90.00
_cell.angle_gamma   90.00
#
_symmetry.space_group_name_H-M   'P 1'
#
loop_
_entity.id
_entity.type
_entity.pdbx_description
1 polymer ?
#
loop_
_entity_poly.entity_id
_entity_poly.type
_entity_poly.pdbx_seq_one_letter_code
_entity_poly.pdbx_strand_id
1 'polypeptide(L)'
;MDQSKAGIACAEELAAHLGLENVTFHCVDFTEIGNIFPTGHFDHIKLVRCFHEIIGPTPIPQYWKLEDYLTEQPTFGPKDYFAIVTSLLSETGLYLSCERLENPVNTGQWANMFARSRALYPMG
;
A
#
# COMPACT_ATOMS: atom_id res chain seq x y z
N MET A 1 1.95 11.79 1.40
CA MET A 1 3.17 11.28 0.74
C MET A 1 2.78 10.84 -0.65
N ASP A 2 3.56 11.17 -1.66
CA ASP A 2 3.31 10.78 -3.06
C ASP A 2 4.65 10.77 -3.80
N GLN A 3 4.74 10.12 -4.95
CA GLN A 3 5.91 10.22 -5.83
C GLN A 3 5.81 11.40 -6.80
N SER A 4 4.58 11.92 -7.01
CA SER A 4 4.32 13.04 -7.89
C SER A 4 4.66 14.37 -7.24
N LYS A 5 5.70 15.05 -7.74
CA LYS A 5 6.04 16.42 -7.33
C LYS A 5 4.88 17.39 -7.51
N ALA A 6 4.13 17.27 -8.61
CA ALA A 6 2.96 18.10 -8.86
C ALA A 6 1.83 17.81 -7.87
N GLY A 7 1.65 16.55 -7.48
CA GLY A 7 0.68 16.16 -6.44
C GLY A 7 1.04 16.73 -5.07
N ILE A 8 2.32 16.70 -4.70
CA ILE A 8 2.82 17.32 -3.46
C ILE A 8 2.61 18.82 -3.46
N ALA A 9 2.99 19.53 -4.53
CA ALA A 9 2.79 20.98 -4.63
C ALA A 9 1.30 21.37 -4.50
N CYS A 10 0.41 20.63 -5.15
CA CYS A 10 -1.04 20.83 -5.02
C CYS A 10 -1.53 20.62 -3.57
N ALA A 11 -1.00 19.61 -2.88
CA ALA A 11 -1.37 19.33 -1.50
C ALA A 11 -0.84 20.39 -0.52
N GLU A 12 0.36 20.92 -0.75
CA GLU A 12 0.95 22.03 0.01
C GLU A 12 0.12 23.32 -0.16
N GLU A 13 -0.24 23.67 -1.39
CA GLU A 13 -1.11 24.82 -1.68
C GLU A 13 -2.46 24.71 -0.98
N LEU A 14 -3.08 23.51 -1.02
CA LEU A 14 -4.35 23.26 -0.36
C LEU A 14 -4.25 23.36 1.16
N ALA A 15 -3.18 22.82 1.76
CA ALA A 15 -2.96 22.93 3.20
C ALA A 15 -2.75 24.37 3.66
N ALA A 16 -1.99 25.16 2.89
CA ALA A 16 -1.82 26.58 3.14
C ALA A 16 -3.15 27.34 3.04
N HIS A 17 -3.98 27.04 2.03
CA HIS A 17 -5.30 27.65 1.89
C HIS A 17 -6.23 27.34 3.06
N LEU A 18 -6.12 26.14 3.65
CA LEU A 18 -6.91 25.68 4.79
C LEU A 18 -6.31 26.06 6.15
N GLY A 19 -5.12 26.69 6.19
CA GLY A 19 -4.45 27.07 7.43
C GLY A 19 -3.97 25.87 8.27
N LEU A 20 -3.58 24.77 7.63
CA LEU A 20 -3.08 23.57 8.33
C LEU A 20 -1.59 23.72 8.66
N GLU A 21 -1.24 23.66 9.95
CA GLU A 21 0.14 23.82 10.44
C GLU A 21 0.77 22.49 10.90
N ASN A 22 -0.03 21.43 11.06
CA ASN A 22 0.37 20.14 11.59
C ASN A 22 0.53 19.05 10.52
N VAL A 23 0.90 19.44 9.29
CA VAL A 23 1.00 18.54 8.15
C VAL A 23 2.37 18.68 7.50
N THR A 24 3.02 17.54 7.23
CA THR A 24 4.29 17.48 6.51
C THR A 24 4.11 16.68 5.22
N PHE A 25 4.66 17.20 4.13
CA PHE A 25 4.58 16.58 2.81
C PHE A 25 5.92 15.98 2.41
N HIS A 26 5.89 14.76 1.88
CA HIS A 26 7.07 14.02 1.42
C HIS A 26 6.85 13.50 0.00
N CYS A 27 7.75 13.91 -0.90
CA CYS A 27 7.87 13.37 -2.25
C CYS A 27 8.83 12.17 -2.21
N VAL A 28 8.31 10.95 -2.11
CA VAL A 28 9.14 9.75 -1.89
C VAL A 28 8.50 8.51 -2.49
N ASP A 29 9.34 7.56 -2.94
CA ASP A 29 8.89 6.22 -3.25
C ASP A 29 8.50 5.48 -1.95
N PHE A 30 7.34 4.83 -1.95
CA PHE A 30 6.89 4.07 -0.79
C PHE A 30 7.90 2.99 -0.37
N THR A 31 8.65 2.41 -1.30
CA THR A 31 9.69 1.42 -1.00
C THR A 31 10.88 2.00 -0.23
N GLU A 32 11.08 3.31 -0.25
CA GLU A 32 12.20 4.02 0.41
C GLU A 32 11.80 4.70 1.72
N ILE A 33 10.53 4.59 2.12
CA ILE A 33 9.96 5.32 3.25
C ILE A 33 10.64 5.02 4.59
N GLY A 34 11.20 3.82 4.76
CA GLY A 34 11.95 3.42 5.96
C GLY A 34 13.26 4.19 6.16
N ASN A 35 13.74 4.91 5.13
CA ASN A 35 14.89 5.81 5.25
C ASN A 35 14.52 7.15 5.89
N ILE A 36 13.23 7.51 5.89
CA ILE A 36 12.71 8.77 6.41
C ILE A 36 12.15 8.57 7.81
N PHE A 37 11.40 7.47 8.00
CA PHE A 37 10.69 7.20 9.24
C PHE A 37 11.20 5.92 9.88
N PRO A 38 11.51 5.94 11.19
CA PRO A 38 11.95 4.75 11.90
C PRO A 38 10.82 3.73 12.05
N THR A 39 11.18 2.50 12.43
CA THR A 39 10.23 1.47 12.81
C THR A 39 9.32 1.97 13.94
N GLY A 40 8.02 1.66 13.87
CA GLY A 40 7.07 2.02 14.92
C GLY A 40 6.65 3.49 14.96
N HIS A 41 6.94 4.27 13.91
CA HIS A 41 6.74 5.72 13.91
C HIS A 41 5.28 6.15 13.87
N PHE A 42 4.37 5.37 13.28
CA PHE A 42 2.99 5.78 13.04
C PHE A 42 1.98 4.96 13.83
N ASP A 43 1.07 5.64 14.54
CA ASP A 43 -0.10 4.98 15.15
C ASP A 43 -1.21 4.70 14.13
N HIS A 44 -1.20 5.39 12.99
CA HIS A 44 -2.20 5.25 11.97
C HIS A 44 -1.61 5.49 10.59
N ILE A 45 -1.73 4.51 9.70
CA ILE A 45 -1.43 4.65 8.27
C ILE A 45 -2.72 4.49 7.48
N LYS A 46 -3.04 5.47 6.64
CA LYS A 46 -4.18 5.42 5.73
C LYS A 46 -3.70 5.39 4.29
N LEU A 47 -4.11 4.37 3.56
CA LEU A 47 -3.93 4.29 2.12
C LEU A 47 -5.13 4.93 1.43
N VAL A 48 -4.88 6.00 0.68
CA VAL A 48 -5.94 6.72 -0.06
C VAL A 48 -6.17 6.12 -1.44
N ARG A 49 -5.13 5.55 -2.06
CA ARG A 49 -5.23 4.84 -3.33
C ARG A 49 -5.68 3.39 -3.09
N CYS A 50 -6.47 2.84 -3.97
CA CYS A 50 -6.73 1.39 -3.96
C CYS A 50 -5.43 0.66 -4.32
N PHE A 51 -5.20 -0.52 -3.78
CA PHE A 51 -4.02 -1.32 -4.05
C PHE A 51 -3.75 -1.54 -5.55
N HIS A 52 -4.80 -1.77 -6.32
CA HIS A 52 -4.84 -1.86 -7.78
C HIS A 52 -4.23 -0.64 -8.48
N GLU A 53 -4.38 0.55 -7.90
CA GLU A 53 -3.80 1.80 -8.41
C GLU A 53 -2.30 1.91 -8.09
N ILE A 54 -1.81 1.11 -7.13
CA ILE A 54 -0.40 1.03 -6.73
C ILE A 54 0.32 -0.07 -7.51
N ILE A 55 -0.32 -1.24 -7.66
CA ILE A 55 0.25 -2.38 -8.36
C ILE A 55 0.10 -2.31 -9.88
N GLY A 56 -0.81 -1.44 -10.35
CA GLY A 56 -1.15 -1.32 -11.76
C GLY A 56 -2.17 -2.37 -12.22
N PRO A 57 -2.60 -2.30 -13.49
CA PRO A 57 -3.57 -3.25 -14.03
C PRO A 57 -2.98 -4.66 -14.04
N THR A 58 -3.70 -5.60 -13.42
CA THR A 58 -3.35 -7.02 -13.43
C THR A 58 -3.59 -7.59 -14.84
N PRO A 59 -2.56 -8.01 -15.58
CA PRO A 59 -2.76 -8.68 -16.86
C PRO A 59 -3.31 -10.08 -16.58
N ILE A 60 -4.58 -10.30 -16.92
CA ILE A 60 -5.23 -11.61 -16.83
C ILE A 60 -5.16 -12.24 -18.23
N PRO A 61 -4.34 -13.29 -18.44
CA PRO A 61 -4.25 -13.95 -19.74
C PRO A 61 -5.59 -14.58 -20.13
N GLN A 62 -5.93 -14.54 -21.42
CA GLN A 62 -7.12 -15.24 -21.91
C GLN A 62 -6.96 -16.76 -21.71
N TYR A 63 -8.06 -17.42 -21.38
CA TYR A 63 -8.18 -18.88 -21.24
C TYR A 63 -7.49 -19.52 -20.03
N TRP A 64 -7.01 -18.73 -19.08
CA TRP A 64 -6.45 -19.26 -17.83
C TRP A 64 -7.55 -19.57 -16.82
N LYS A 65 -7.40 -20.68 -16.10
CA LYS A 65 -8.18 -20.87 -14.89
C LYS A 65 -7.64 -19.96 -13.79
N LEU A 66 -8.56 -19.45 -12.98
CA LEU A 66 -8.24 -18.58 -11.85
C LEU A 66 -7.21 -19.22 -10.89
N GLU A 67 -7.35 -20.51 -10.61
CA GLU A 67 -6.46 -21.28 -9.73
C GLU A 67 -5.01 -21.32 -10.23
N ASP A 68 -4.83 -21.59 -11.53
CA ASP A 68 -3.52 -21.66 -12.18
C ASP A 68 -2.86 -20.27 -12.14
N TYR A 69 -3.63 -19.23 -12.48
CA TYR A 69 -3.16 -17.85 -12.44
C TYR A 69 -2.71 -17.41 -11.04
N LEU A 70 -3.50 -17.69 -10.01
CA LEU A 70 -3.16 -17.32 -8.62
C LEU A 70 -2.00 -18.14 -8.04
N THR A 71 -1.69 -19.29 -8.64
CA THR A 71 -0.52 -20.10 -8.24
C THR A 71 0.75 -19.57 -8.89
N GLU A 72 0.71 -19.23 -10.18
CA GLU A 72 1.86 -18.71 -10.93
C GLU A 72 2.16 -17.24 -10.63
N GLN A 73 1.12 -16.43 -10.45
CA GLN A 73 1.20 -15.02 -10.07
C GLN A 73 0.49 -14.79 -8.73
N PRO A 74 1.06 -15.30 -7.63
CA PRO A 74 0.41 -15.28 -6.32
C PRO A 74 0.25 -13.87 -5.78
N THR A 75 1.11 -12.94 -6.18
CA THR A 75 1.05 -11.52 -5.82
C THR A 75 1.44 -10.70 -7.04
N PHE A 76 0.66 -9.69 -7.39
CA PHE A 76 1.03 -8.67 -8.38
C PHE A 76 1.32 -7.37 -7.62
N GLY A 77 2.46 -6.73 -7.88
CA GLY A 77 2.94 -5.54 -7.14
C GLY A 77 4.13 -5.76 -6.19
N PRO A 78 4.47 -4.76 -5.36
CA PRO A 78 5.62 -4.83 -4.45
C PRO A 78 5.39 -5.90 -3.38
N LYS A 79 6.21 -6.96 -3.41
CA LYS A 79 6.09 -8.09 -2.47
C LYS A 79 6.26 -7.68 -1.01
N ASP A 80 7.01 -6.61 -0.78
CA ASP A 80 7.34 -6.11 0.56
C ASP A 80 6.38 -5.02 1.04
N TYR A 81 5.31 -4.72 0.30
CA TYR A 81 4.39 -3.63 0.62
C TYR A 81 3.89 -3.71 2.07
N PHE A 82 3.31 -4.85 2.46
CA PHE A 82 2.83 -5.04 3.83
C PHE A 82 3.95 -5.11 4.85
N ALA A 83 5.12 -5.63 4.49
CA ALA A 83 6.28 -5.65 5.39
C ALA A 83 6.70 -4.22 5.77
N ILE A 84 6.75 -3.33 4.79
CA ILE A 84 7.05 -1.91 4.98
C ILE A 84 5.97 -1.26 5.84
N VAL A 85 4.69 -1.41 5.49
CA VAL A 85 3.57 -0.88 6.30
C VAL A 85 3.66 -1.36 7.75
N THR A 86 3.84 -2.66 7.97
CA THR A 86 3.93 -3.26 9.30
C THR A 86 5.12 -2.73 10.09
N SER A 87 6.29 -2.55 9.46
CA SER A 87 7.46 -1.98 10.14
C SER A 87 7.24 -0.53 10.60
N LEU A 88 6.47 0.25 9.84
CA LEU A 88 6.23 1.66 10.14
C LEU A 88 5.17 1.87 11.24
N LEU A 89 4.30 0.89 11.46
CA LEU A 89 3.26 0.96 12.48
C LEU A 89 3.83 0.73 13.87
N SER A 90 3.35 1.51 14.83
CA SER A 90 3.55 1.23 16.26
C SER A 90 2.92 -0.13 16.63
N GLU A 91 3.27 -0.65 17.80
CA GLU A 91 2.79 -1.97 18.27
C GLU A 91 1.25 -2.08 18.28
N THR A 92 0.56 -0.97 18.56
CA THR A 92 -0.91 -0.88 18.54
C THR A 92 -1.45 -0.11 17.33
N GLY A 93 -0.61 0.11 16.31
CA GLY A 93 -0.92 0.94 15.16
C GLY A 93 -1.99 0.32 14.26
N LEU A 94 -2.74 1.18 13.58
CA LEU A 94 -3.81 0.77 12.65
C LEU A 94 -3.45 1.10 11.20
N TYR A 95 -3.54 0.10 10.33
CA TYR A 95 -3.54 0.30 8.88
C TYR A 95 -4.96 0.25 8.33
N LEU A 96 -5.36 1.31 7.62
CA LEU A 96 -6.61 1.38 6.88
C LEU A 96 -6.33 1.49 5.38
N SER A 97 -7.01 0.62 4.61
CA SER A 97 -7.05 0.68 3.15
C SER A 97 -8.48 0.54 2.67
N CYS A 98 -8.78 1.12 1.52
CA CYS A 98 -10.07 0.96 0.84
C CYS A 98 -9.80 0.33 -0.52
N GLU A 99 -10.18 -0.93 -0.68
CA GLU A 99 -9.87 -1.71 -1.87
C GLU A 99 -11.04 -1.84 -2.83
N ARG A 100 -10.74 -1.74 -4.13
CA ARG A 100 -11.67 -2.02 -5.22
C ARG A 100 -11.35 -3.36 -5.87
N LEU A 101 -11.86 -4.43 -5.28
CA LEU A 101 -11.68 -5.80 -5.78
C LEU A 101 -12.69 -6.07 -6.92
N GLU A 102 -12.46 -5.47 -8.08
CA GLU A 102 -13.41 -5.48 -9.21
C GLU A 102 -13.65 -6.87 -9.82
N ASN A 103 -12.77 -7.84 -9.57
CA ASN A 103 -12.91 -9.21 -10.07
C ASN A 103 -12.32 -10.25 -9.08
N PRO A 104 -12.61 -11.55 -9.27
CA PRO A 104 -12.11 -12.61 -8.39
C PRO A 104 -10.58 -12.77 -8.35
N VAL A 105 -9.86 -12.42 -9.43
CA VAL A 105 -8.40 -12.43 -9.46
C VAL A 105 -7.84 -11.42 -8.47
N ASN A 106 -8.37 -10.21 -8.47
CA ASN A 106 -7.96 -9.14 -7.55
C ASN A 106 -8.15 -9.59 -6.08
N THR A 107 -9.30 -10.19 -5.78
CA THR A 107 -9.57 -10.77 -4.44
C THR A 107 -8.56 -11.86 -4.07
N GLY A 108 -8.26 -12.77 -4.99
CA GLY A 108 -7.29 -13.85 -4.76
C GLY A 108 -5.87 -13.33 -4.53
N GLN A 109 -5.43 -12.34 -5.31
CA GLN A 109 -4.13 -11.70 -5.15
C GLN A 109 -4.02 -10.98 -3.80
N TRP A 110 -5.07 -10.25 -3.40
CA TRP A 110 -5.14 -9.59 -2.11
C TRP A 110 -5.08 -10.59 -0.95
N ALA A 111 -5.83 -11.69 -1.05
CA ALA A 111 -5.80 -12.77 -0.05
C ALA A 111 -4.41 -13.43 0.07
N ASN A 112 -3.75 -13.69 -1.06
CA ASN A 112 -2.40 -14.24 -1.09
C ASN A 112 -1.37 -13.30 -0.44
N MET A 113 -1.50 -11.98 -0.66
CA MET A 113 -0.63 -11.00 -0.02
C MET A 113 -0.81 -10.96 1.49
N PHE A 114 -2.05 -11.01 1.99
CA PHE A 114 -2.30 -11.12 3.43
C PHE A 114 -1.80 -12.43 4.02
N ALA A 115 -1.98 -13.56 3.32
CA ALA A 115 -1.47 -14.84 3.78
C ALA A 115 0.06 -14.82 3.92
N ARG A 116 0.75 -14.20 2.96
CA ARG A 116 2.21 -14.04 2.99
C ARG A 116 2.69 -13.10 4.08
N SER A 117 2.02 -11.96 4.29
CA SER A 117 2.39 -11.04 5.37
C SER A 117 2.25 -11.70 6.73
N ARG A 118 1.19 -12.51 6.94
CA ARG A 118 1.03 -13.30 8.18
C ARG A 118 2.07 -14.40 8.37
N ALA A 119 2.52 -15.03 7.29
CA ALA A 119 3.55 -16.07 7.35
C ALA A 119 4.94 -15.50 7.67
N LEU A 120 5.23 -14.29 7.19
CA LEU A 120 6.51 -13.58 7.42
C LEU A 120 6.53 -12.81 8.75
N TYR A 121 5.36 -12.36 9.21
CA TYR A 121 5.17 -11.60 10.45
C TYR A 121 4.00 -12.20 11.23
N PRO A 122 4.21 -13.29 11.99
CA PRO A 122 3.17 -13.83 12.85
C PRO A 122 2.81 -12.77 13.89
N MET A 123 1.62 -12.20 13.76
CA MET A 123 1.02 -11.36 14.81
C MET A 123 0.95 -12.22 16.08
N GLY A 124 1.62 -11.76 17.14
CA GLY A 124 1.68 -12.43 18.44
C GLY A 124 0.34 -12.52 19.14
#